data_AF-A0A5S3YKH8-F1
#
_entry.id   AF-A0A5S3YKH8-F1
#
_cell.length_a   1.000
_cell.length_b   1.000
_cell.length_c   1.000
_cell.angle_alpha   90.00
_cell.angle_beta   90.00
_cell.angle_gamma   90.00
#
_symmetry.space_group_name_H-M   'P 1'
#
loop_
_entity.id
_entity.type
_entity.pdbx_description
1 polymer ?
#
loop_
_entity_poly.entity_id
_entity_poly.type
_entity_poly.pdbx_seq_one_letter_code
_entity_poly.pdbx_strand_id
1 'polypeptide(L)'
;LSLQFNSDECQVEFKNDVMITPDHLQITTAQQSKWTINDTGDVLRDGQLISLTSMQQDAMRDYADSLRVQLPKVANIALEGVKIAGVALNEVSNALELS
;
A
#
# COMPACT_ATOMS: atom_id res chain seq x y z
N LEU A 1 -8.94 8.18 6.10
CA LEU A 1 -9.61 7.07 6.80
C LEU A 1 -8.50 6.21 7.39
N SER A 2 -8.25 6.29 8.70
CA SER A 2 -7.24 5.47 9.39
C SER A 2 -7.90 4.17 9.85
N LEU A 3 -7.36 3.03 9.40
CA LEU A 3 -7.79 1.71 9.84
C LEU A 3 -6.76 1.19 10.86
N GLN A 4 -7.20 0.83 12.05
CA GLN A 4 -6.37 0.20 13.08
C GLN A 4 -6.84 -1.24 13.32
N PHE A 5 -5.89 -2.18 13.33
CA PHE A 5 -6.12 -3.60 13.59
C PHE A 5 -5.32 -3.99 14.83
N ASN A 6 -5.95 -4.73 15.76
CA ASN A 6 -5.33 -5.11 17.02
C ASN A 6 -5.39 -6.64 17.21
N SER A 7 -4.23 -7.27 17.10
CA SER A 7 -3.91 -8.59 17.65
C SER A 7 -2.41 -8.60 17.94
N ASP A 8 -2.03 -8.47 19.21
CA ASP A 8 -0.66 -8.52 19.75
C ASP A 8 0.37 -7.71 18.92
N GLU A 9 0.35 -6.41 19.24
CA GLU A 9 0.77 -5.21 18.51
C GLU A 9 2.17 -5.22 17.87
N CYS A 10 2.29 -5.76 16.65
CA CYS A 10 2.98 -4.99 15.61
C CYS A 10 2.02 -3.92 15.10
N GLN A 11 1.94 -2.77 15.80
CA GLN A 11 1.32 -1.55 15.28
C GLN A 11 2.16 -1.05 14.09
N VAL A 12 1.98 -1.68 12.93
CA VAL A 12 2.57 -1.20 11.67
C VAL A 12 1.68 -0.06 11.19
N GLU A 13 1.89 1.11 11.78
CA GLU A 13 1.34 2.35 11.24
C GLU A 13 2.20 2.77 10.05
N PHE A 14 1.67 2.58 8.84
CA PHE A 14 2.31 3.06 7.63
C PHE A 14 2.10 4.59 7.55
N LYS A 15 3.07 5.36 8.07
CA LYS A 15 3.01 6.83 8.17
C LYS A 15 3.24 7.58 6.85
N ASN A 16 3.46 6.84 5.76
CA ASN A 16 3.73 7.39 4.45
C ASN A 16 2.58 7.04 3.51
N ASP A 17 2.15 8.00 2.70
CA ASP A 17 1.18 7.71 1.65
C ASP A 17 1.91 7.11 0.46
N VAL A 18 1.53 5.89 0.09
CA VAL A 18 2.12 5.18 -1.05
C VAL A 18 1.11 5.15 -2.20
N MET A 19 1.53 5.67 -3.35
CA MET A 19 0.81 5.55 -4.62
C MET A 19 1.62 4.66 -5.55
N ILE A 20 0.97 3.63 -6.09
CA ILE A 20 1.58 2.69 -7.03
C ILE A 20 0.86 2.78 -8.37
N THR A 21 1.64 2.92 -9.43
CA THR A 21 1.22 2.71 -10.82
C THR A 21 2.11 1.63 -11.46
N PRO A 22 1.78 1.15 -12.67
CA PRO A 22 2.63 0.21 -13.39
C PRO A 22 4.06 0.73 -13.60
N ASP A 23 4.20 2.04 -13.80
CA ASP A 23 5.42 2.71 -14.25
C ASP A 23 6.19 3.40 -13.10
N HIS A 24 5.53 3.79 -12.00
CA HIS A 24 6.20 4.46 -10.89
C HIS A 24 5.58 4.16 -9.51
N LEU A 25 6.43 4.17 -8.50
CA LEU A 25 6.09 4.15 -7.08
C LEU A 25 6.33 5.55 -6.53
N GLN A 26 5.31 6.16 -5.93
CA GLN A 26 5.45 7.43 -5.22
C GLN A 26 5.20 7.23 -3.73
N ILE A 27 6.12 7.73 -2.91
CA ILE A 27 6.05 7.71 -1.45
C ILE A 27 6.03 9.16 -0.98
N THR A 28 4.94 9.56 -0.34
CA THR A 28 4.83 10.86 0.35
C THR A 28 5.08 10.64 1.82
N THR A 29 6.15 11.24 2.35
CA THR A 29 6.48 11.11 3.77
C THR A 29 5.59 12.00 4.64
N ALA A 30 5.57 11.75 5.94
CA ALA A 30 4.86 12.62 6.90
C ALA A 30 5.32 14.10 6.85
N GLN A 31 6.55 14.37 6.43
CA GLN A 31 7.08 15.73 6.21
C GLN A 31 6.76 16.29 4.81
N GLN A 32 5.85 15.64 4.07
CA GLN A 32 5.45 15.98 2.70
C GLN A 32 6.56 15.91 1.65
N SER A 33 7.68 15.22 1.93
CA SER A 33 8.67 14.96 0.87
C SER A 33 8.14 13.87 -0.07
N LYS A 34 8.26 14.10 -1.37
CA LYS A 34 7.82 13.16 -2.40
C LYS A 34 9.02 12.41 -2.94
N TRP A 35 8.96 11.09 -2.82
CA TRP A 35 9.95 10.19 -3.40
C TRP A 35 9.29 9.42 -4.53
N THR A 36 9.92 9.40 -5.68
CA THR A 36 9.43 8.64 -6.84
C THR A 36 10.49 7.65 -7.26
N ILE A 37 10.12 6.40 -7.42
CA ILE A 37 10.96 5.34 -8.00
C ILE A 37 10.28 4.88 -9.29
N ASN A 38 10.97 5.00 -10.42
CA ASN A 38 10.44 4.52 -11.70
C ASN A 38 10.73 3.02 -11.92
N ASP A 39 10.41 2.51 -13.09
CA ASP A 39 10.65 1.12 -13.51
C ASP A 39 12.14 0.78 -13.76
N THR A 40 12.99 1.78 -14.03
CA THR A 40 14.44 1.59 -14.18
C THR A 40 15.19 1.55 -12.84
N GLY A 41 14.54 1.97 -11.75
CA GLY A 41 15.14 2.08 -10.41
C GLY A 41 15.75 3.46 -10.12
N ASP A 42 15.52 4.44 -10.99
CA ASP A 42 15.87 5.84 -10.72
C ASP A 42 15.00 6.41 -9.61
N VAL A 43 15.62 7.18 -8.73
CA VAL A 43 14.94 7.81 -7.59
C VAL A 43 14.94 9.31 -7.74
N LEU A 44 13.75 9.90 -7.66
CA LEU A 44 13.57 11.34 -7.58
C LEU A 44 13.13 11.71 -6.16
N ARG A 45 13.72 12.77 -5.62
CA ARG A 45 13.23 13.45 -4.42
C ARG A 45 12.73 14.83 -4.79
N ASP A 46 11.46 15.07 -4.56
CA ASP A 46 10.78 16.32 -4.87
C ASP A 46 11.00 16.76 -6.34
N GLY A 47 11.04 15.77 -7.25
CA GLY A 47 11.30 15.95 -8.68
C GLY A 47 12.77 16.04 -9.09
N GLN A 48 13.71 16.00 -8.14
CA GLN A 48 15.14 16.01 -8.43
C GLN A 48 15.73 14.60 -8.42
N LEU A 49 16.40 14.22 -9.51
CA LEU A 49 17.07 12.93 -9.63
C LEU A 49 18.22 12.80 -8.61
N ILE A 50 18.25 11.68 -7.91
CA ILE A 50 19.32 11.31 -6.99
C ILE A 50 20.34 10.48 -7.75
N SER A 51 21.63 10.80 -7.60
CA SER A 51 22.70 9.99 -8.15
C SER A 51 22.82 8.69 -7.37
N LEU A 52 22.55 7.56 -8.03
CA LEU A 52 22.71 6.22 -7.49
C LEU A 52 23.83 5.47 -8.22
N THR A 53 24.47 4.55 -7.51
CA THR A 53 25.28 3.51 -8.15
C THR A 53 24.37 2.46 -8.79
N SER A 54 24.89 1.67 -9.74
CA SER A 54 24.10 0.60 -10.38
C SER A 54 23.51 -0.39 -9.37
N MET A 55 24.27 -0.75 -8.33
CA MET A 55 23.79 -1.64 -7.27
C MET A 55 22.62 -1.03 -6.48
N GLN A 56 22.65 0.27 -6.22
CA GLN A 56 21.56 0.96 -5.55
C GLN A 56 20.33 1.06 -6.46
N GLN A 57 20.53 1.35 -7.75
CA GLN A 57 19.46 1.41 -8.74
C GLN A 57 18.73 0.06 -8.85
N ASP A 58 19.48 -1.04 -8.93
CA ASP A 58 18.93 -2.39 -8.94
C ASP A 58 18.12 -2.68 -7.66
N ALA A 59 18.66 -2.33 -6.49
CA ALA A 59 17.95 -2.49 -5.22
C ALA A 59 16.65 -1.66 -5.15
N MET A 60 16.63 -0.46 -5.73
CA MET A 60 15.42 0.38 -5.79
C MET A 60 14.37 -0.17 -6.74
N ARG A 61 14.79 -0.75 -7.88
CA ARG A 61 13.90 -1.46 -8.80
C ARG A 61 13.26 -2.66 -8.09
N ASP A 62 14.07 -3.51 -7.46
CA ASP A 62 13.58 -4.71 -6.75
C ASP A 62 12.63 -4.34 -5.61
N TYR A 63 12.94 -3.26 -4.88
CA TYR A 63 12.06 -2.73 -3.84
C TYR A 63 10.71 -2.27 -4.40
N ALA A 64 10.71 -1.50 -5.50
CA ALA A 64 9.49 -1.02 -6.13
C ALA A 64 8.64 -2.18 -6.69
N ASP A 65 9.28 -3.17 -7.32
CA ASP A 65 8.60 -4.35 -7.87
C ASP A 65 7.98 -5.23 -6.78
N SER A 66 8.69 -5.42 -5.66
CA SER A 66 8.16 -6.13 -4.50
C SER A 66 6.89 -5.46 -3.97
N LEU A 67 6.89 -4.13 -3.82
CA LEU A 67 5.72 -3.38 -3.36
C LEU A 67 4.54 -3.45 -4.33
N ARG A 68 4.80 -3.42 -5.65
CA ARG A 68 3.76 -3.60 -6.69
C ARG A 68 3.04 -4.94 -6.56
N VAL A 69 3.72 -5.98 -6.08
CA VAL A 69 3.11 -7.30 -5.87
C VAL A 69 2.43 -7.41 -4.51
N GLN A 70 3.00 -6.82 -3.46
CA GLN A 70 2.54 -7.02 -2.08
C GLN A 70 1.37 -6.12 -1.69
N LEU A 71 1.42 -4.82 -2.01
CA LEU A 71 0.38 -3.88 -1.56
C LEU A 71 -1.01 -4.20 -2.12
N PRO A 72 -1.18 -4.59 -3.40
CA PRO A 72 -2.49 -5.02 -3.90
C PRO A 72 -3.06 -6.24 -3.16
N LYS A 73 -2.21 -7.17 -2.71
CA LYS A 73 -2.66 -8.34 -1.94
C LYS A 73 -3.22 -7.93 -0.58
N VAL A 74 -2.56 -7.00 0.11
CA VAL A 74 -3.03 -6.45 1.38
C VAL A 74 -4.38 -5.74 1.21
N ALA A 75 -4.52 -4.92 0.17
CA ALA A 75 -5.78 -4.25 -0.14
C ALA A 75 -6.91 -5.24 -0.44
N ASN A 76 -6.63 -6.31 -1.18
CA ASN A 76 -7.60 -7.37 -1.48
C ASN A 76 -8.06 -8.12 -0.23
N ILE A 77 -7.14 -8.44 0.69
CA ILE A 77 -7.47 -9.09 1.97
C ILE A 77 -8.40 -8.19 2.80
N ALA A 78 -8.10 -6.89 2.88
CA ALA A 78 -8.95 -5.94 3.59
C ALA A 78 -10.36 -5.86 2.97
N LEU A 79 -10.45 -5.82 1.63
CA LEU A 79 -11.72 -5.81 0.91
C LEU A 79 -12.51 -7.11 1.10
N GLU A 80 -11.83 -8.26 1.10
CA GLU A 80 -12.43 -9.57 1.34
C GLU A 80 -13.03 -9.65 2.74
N GLY A 81 -12.34 -9.14 3.76
CA GLY A 81 -12.87 -9.04 5.12
C GLY A 81 -14.16 -8.22 5.20
N VAL A 82 -14.21 -7.07 4.52
CA VAL A 82 -15.44 -6.24 4.44
C VAL A 82 -16.57 -6.99 3.73
N LYS A 83 -16.26 -7.69 2.64
CA LYS A 83 -17.25 -8.49 1.90
C LYS A 83 -17.84 -9.60 2.77
N ILE A 84 -17.01 -10.34 3.50
CA ILE A 84 -17.45 -11.40 4.40
C ILE A 84 -18.37 -10.84 5.49
N ALA A 85 -18.00 -9.72 6.11
CA ALA A 85 -18.85 -9.05 7.09
C ALA A 85 -20.20 -8.62 6.50
N GLY A 86 -20.21 -8.09 5.27
CA GLY A 86 -21.44 -7.74 4.56
C GLY A 86 -22.35 -8.93 4.30
N VAL A 87 -21.80 -10.08 3.89
CA VAL A 87 -22.56 -11.32 3.69
C VAL A 87 -23.20 -11.79 5.00
N ALA A 88 -22.43 -11.83 6.09
CA ALA A 88 -22.93 -12.24 7.40
C ALA A 88 -24.07 -11.35 7.92
N LEU A 89 -23.95 -10.04 7.75
CA LEU A 89 -25.02 -9.09 8.12
C LEU A 89 -26.29 -9.34 7.31
N ASN A 90 -26.16 -9.56 5.99
CA ASN A 90 -27.28 -9.85 5.12
C ASN A 90 -27.98 -11.18 5.48
N GLU A 91 -27.22 -12.21 5.83
CA GLU A 91 -27.76 -13.49 6.31
C GLU A 91 -28.57 -13.33 7.60
N VAL A 92 -28.08 -12.55 8.57
CA VAL A 92 -28.80 -12.26 9.80
C VAL A 92 -30.08 -11.45 9.53
N SER A 93 -30.02 -10.41 8.70
CA SER A 93 -31.19 -9.60 8.32
C SER A 93 -32.29 -10.45 7.67
N ASN A 94 -31.92 -11.37 6.78
CA ASN A 94 -32.85 -12.29 6.13
C ASN A 94 -33.46 -13.28 7.13
N ALA A 95 -32.66 -13.81 8.06
CA ALA A 95 -33.14 -14.74 9.09
C ALA A 95 -34.13 -14.10 10.08
N LEU A 96 -34.04 -12.77 10.25
CA LEU A 96 -34.89 -12.01 11.15
C LEU A 96 -36.05 -11.27 10.44
N GLU A 97 -36.23 -11.49 9.12
CA GLU A 97 -37.24 -10.81 8.28
C GLU A 97 -37.18 -9.27 8.37
N LEU A 98 -35.97 -8.71 8.55
CA LEU A 98 -35.75 -7.25 8.66
C LEU A 98 -35.54 -6.57 7.30
N SER A 99 -35.78 -7.30 6.19
CA SER A 99 -35.55 -6.89 4.80
C SER A 99 -36.74 -6.18 4.17
#